data_AF-A0A2V7FLI9-F1
#
_entry.id   AF-A0A2V7FLI9-F1
#
_cell.length_a   1.000
_cell.length_b   1.000
_cell.length_c   1.000
_cell.angle_alpha   90.00
_cell.angle_beta   90.00
_cell.angle_gamma   90.00
#
_symmetry.space_group_name_H-M   'P 1'
#
loop_
_entity.id
_entity.type
_entity.pdbx_description
1 polymer ?
#
loop_
_entity_poly.entity_id
_entity_poly.type
_entity_poly.pdbx_seq_one_letter_code
_entity_poly.pdbx_strand_id
1 'polypeptide(L)'
;MGRRARLFKEIDLSEAVPPNTVAITFRYQIASRADEVPPLAELADNAEGQDSVLLAGDSGNVTVRLRTPQKLYYSLRDRQLHLNLWIVGYQALNKYSC
;
A
#
# COMPACT_ATOMS: atom_id res chain seq x y z
N MET A 1 -8.55 20.28 -18.33
CA MET A 1 -7.74 19.88 -17.17
C MET A 1 -7.42 18.40 -17.28
N GLY A 2 -6.22 18.05 -17.75
CA GLY A 2 -5.81 16.66 -17.90
C GLY A 2 -5.66 16.03 -16.52
N ARG A 3 -6.58 15.13 -16.16
CA ARG A 3 -6.46 14.26 -14.98
C ARG A 3 -5.24 13.40 -15.24
N ARG A 4 -4.06 13.80 -14.72
CA ARG A 4 -2.86 12.94 -14.73
C ARG A 4 -3.32 11.60 -14.18
N ALA A 5 -3.24 10.55 -14.99
CA ALA A 5 -3.58 9.21 -14.57
C ALA A 5 -2.78 8.92 -13.30
N ARG A 6 -3.46 8.53 -12.21
CA ARG A 6 -2.78 8.12 -10.98
C ARG A 6 -2.03 6.84 -11.34
N LEU A 7 -0.72 6.93 -11.42
CA LEU A 7 0.12 5.77 -11.70
C LEU A 7 0.40 5.10 -10.36
N PHE A 8 -0.14 3.90 -10.21
CA PHE A 8 0.16 3.02 -9.10
C PHE A 8 1.36 2.13 -9.49
N LYS A 9 2.29 1.97 -8.54
CA LYS A 9 3.50 1.15 -8.68
C LYS A 9 3.32 -0.13 -7.89
N GLU A 10 3.69 -1.26 -8.48
CA GLU A 10 3.61 -2.58 -7.83
C GLU A 10 4.71 -2.74 -6.77
N ILE A 11 4.35 -3.41 -5.68
CA ILE A 11 5.23 -3.96 -4.66
C ILE A 11 4.93 -5.46 -4.62
N ASP A 12 5.96 -6.25 -4.91
CA ASP A 12 5.91 -7.69 -4.72
C ASP A 12 6.16 -8.01 -3.24
N LEU A 13 5.23 -8.73 -2.62
CA LEU A 13 5.29 -9.15 -1.22
C LEU A 13 5.58 -10.65 -1.09
N SER A 14 5.93 -11.33 -2.19
CA SER A 14 6.12 -12.78 -2.23
C SER A 14 7.18 -13.29 -1.25
N GLU A 15 8.23 -12.51 -1.01
CA GLU A 15 9.29 -12.82 -0.05
C GLU A 15 8.94 -12.41 1.40
N ALA A 16 7.89 -11.61 1.60
CA ALA A 16 7.58 -11.00 2.89
C ALA A 16 6.37 -11.65 3.60
N VAL A 17 5.43 -12.24 2.85
CA VAL A 17 4.24 -12.90 3.40
C VAL A 17 3.88 -14.18 2.65
N PRO A 18 3.18 -15.14 3.29
CA PRO A 18 2.71 -16.35 2.63
C PRO A 18 1.76 -16.10 1.44
N PRO A 19 1.68 -17.02 0.45
CA PRO A 19 0.85 -16.87 -0.76
C PRO A 19 -0.66 -16.96 -0.52
N ASN A 20 -1.08 -17.38 0.67
CA ASN A 20 -2.49 -17.43 1.10
C ASN A 20 -2.87 -16.23 1.98
N THR A 21 -2.06 -15.17 1.99
CA THR A 21 -2.33 -13.93 2.72
C THR A 21 -3.49 -13.16 2.08
N VAL A 22 -4.48 -12.80 2.89
CA VAL A 22 -5.69 -12.07 2.47
C VAL A 22 -5.80 -10.67 3.05
N ALA A 23 -5.05 -10.37 4.11
CA ALA A 23 -4.95 -9.02 4.64
C ALA A 23 -3.57 -8.79 5.26
N ILE A 24 -3.06 -7.57 5.14
CA ILE A 24 -1.78 -7.16 5.74
C ILE A 24 -1.99 -5.85 6.47
N THR A 25 -1.50 -5.79 7.70
CA THR A 25 -1.36 -4.54 8.45
C THR A 25 0.04 -4.00 8.24
N PHE A 26 0.12 -2.80 7.66
CA PHE A 26 1.36 -2.05 7.51
C PHE A 26 1.42 -0.95 8.55
N ARG A 27 2.57 -0.78 9.19
CA ARG A 27 3.00 0.52 9.69
C ARG A 27 3.57 1.29 8.52
N TYR A 28 3.19 2.54 8.34
CA TYR A 28 3.71 3.40 7.29
C TYR A 28 4.37 4.65 7.85
N GLN A 29 5.31 5.19 7.08
CA GLN A 29 5.85 6.53 7.26
C GLN A 29 5.97 7.20 5.90
N ILE A 30 5.49 8.43 5.79
CA ILE A 30 5.65 9.29 4.63
C ILE A 30 6.64 10.39 5.00
N ALA A 31 7.80 10.39 4.35
CA ALA A 31 8.80 11.43 4.50
C ALA A 31 8.79 12.33 3.27
N SER A 32 8.91 13.63 3.47
CA SER A 32 9.13 14.60 2.39
C SER A 32 10.55 15.14 2.44
N ARG A 33 11.12 15.43 1.27
CA ARG A 33 12.37 16.20 1.16
C ARG A 33 12.15 17.72 1.19
N ALA A 34 10.90 18.17 1.20
CA ALA A 34 10.50 19.57 1.24
C ALA A 34 9.36 19.77 2.25
N ASP A 35 9.50 20.77 3.12
CA ASP A 35 8.59 21.01 4.26
C ASP A 35 7.14 21.34 3.85
N GLU A 36 6.90 21.74 2.59
CA GLU A 36 5.59 22.19 2.12
C GLU A 36 4.75 21.12 1.40
N VAL A 37 5.27 19.89 1.25
CA VAL A 37 4.54 18.83 0.52
C VAL A 37 3.67 18.03 1.48
N PRO A 38 2.33 18.01 1.32
CA PRO A 38 1.48 17.21 2.18
C PRO A 38 1.83 15.71 2.09
N PRO A 39 1.96 15.02 3.22
CA PRO A 39 2.29 13.59 3.26
C PRO A 39 1.07 12.76 2.84
N LEU A 40 0.90 12.60 1.54
CA LEU A 40 -0.24 11.92 0.94
C LEU A 40 0.20 10.81 0.00
N ALA A 41 -0.14 9.59 0.38
CA ALA A 41 0.07 8.38 -0.39
C ALA A 41 -1.23 7.56 -0.46
N GLU A 42 -1.35 6.69 -1.45
CA GLU A 42 -2.45 5.75 -1.60
C GLU A 42 -1.91 4.33 -1.68
N LEU A 43 -2.60 3.38 -1.05
CA LEU A 43 -2.37 1.95 -1.23
C LEU A 43 -3.59 1.31 -1.90
N ALA A 44 -3.36 0.39 -2.83
CA ALA A 44 -4.41 -0.36 -3.52
C ALA A 44 -4.03 -1.83 -3.68
N ASP A 45 -5.02 -2.69 -3.87
CA ASP A 45 -4.84 -4.12 -4.14
C ASP A 45 -4.84 -4.48 -5.64
N ASN A 46 -4.92 -3.45 -6.49
CA ASN A 46 -4.91 -3.56 -7.96
C ASN A 46 -4.15 -2.37 -8.58
N ALA A 47 -3.74 -2.54 -9.84
CA ALA A 47 -2.94 -1.55 -10.57
C ALA A 47 -3.76 -0.31 -10.97
N GLU A 48 -5.08 -0.43 -11.06
CA GLU A 48 -5.99 0.65 -11.43
C GLU A 48 -6.26 1.61 -10.25
N GLY A 49 -5.91 1.22 -9.03
CA GLY A 49 -6.17 2.01 -7.83
C GLY A 49 -7.64 2.00 -7.40
N GLN A 50 -8.43 1.01 -7.82
CA GLN A 50 -9.82 0.87 -7.37
C GLN A 50 -9.85 0.62 -5.87
N ASP A 51 -10.74 1.31 -5.16
CA ASP A 51 -10.91 1.22 -3.70
C ASP A 51 -9.62 1.50 -2.90
N SER A 52 -8.76 2.40 -3.40
CA SER A 52 -7.51 2.76 -2.72
C SER A 52 -7.75 3.33 -1.32
N VAL A 53 -6.84 2.99 -0.40
CA VAL A 53 -6.80 3.52 0.95
C VAL A 53 -5.85 4.71 0.98
N LEU A 54 -6.36 5.86 1.40
CA LEU A 54 -5.57 7.08 1.59
C LEU A 54 -4.75 6.98 2.88
N LEU A 55 -3.44 7.16 2.76
CA LEU A 55 -2.52 7.38 3.87
C LEU A 55 -2.32 8.88 4.02
N ALA A 56 -2.76 9.42 5.16
CA ALA A 56 -2.67 10.85 5.45
C ALA A 56 -1.90 11.08 6.75
N GLY A 57 -0.98 12.04 6.71
CA GLY A 57 -0.06 12.33 7.81
C GLY A 57 1.27 11.58 7.66
N ASP A 58 2.22 11.93 8.52
CA ASP A 58 3.60 11.48 8.38
C ASP A 58 3.80 10.00 8.73
N SER A 59 2.89 9.41 9.52
CA SER A 59 2.95 8.00 9.87
C SER A 59 1.62 7.47 10.40
N GLY A 60 1.47 6.14 10.38
CA GLY A 60 0.31 5.49 10.96
C GLY A 60 0.31 3.98 10.70
N ASN A 61 -0.82 3.34 10.98
CA ASN A 61 -1.08 1.95 10.64
C ASN A 61 -2.25 1.87 9.67
N VAL A 62 -2.17 0.93 8.73
CA VAL A 62 -3.21 0.67 7.75
C VAL A 62 -3.35 -0.83 7.52
N THR A 63 -4.58 -1.32 7.43
CA THR A 63 -4.85 -2.70 7.02
C THR A 63 -5.37 -2.69 5.59
N VAL A 64 -4.71 -3.43 4.70
CA VAL A 64 -5.12 -3.61 3.31
C VAL A 64 -5.56 -5.05 3.11
N ARG A 65 -6.76 -5.23 2.55
CA ARG A 65 -7.25 -6.54 2.10
C ARG A 65 -6.79 -6.77 0.67
N LEU A 66 -6.23 -7.94 0.41
CA LEU A 66 -5.64 -8.27 -0.88
C LEU A 66 -6.60 -9.16 -1.69
N ARG A 67 -7.03 -8.68 -2.86
CA ARG A 67 -7.68 -9.52 -3.87
C ARG A 67 -6.68 -10.41 -4.61
N THR A 68 -5.54 -9.84 -4.96
CA THR A 68 -4.43 -10.59 -5.56
C THR A 68 -3.41 -10.91 -4.46
N PRO A 69 -3.17 -12.19 -4.15
CA PRO A 69 -2.21 -12.53 -3.11
C PRO A 69 -0.84 -11.94 -3.39
N GLN A 70 -0.18 -11.46 -2.35
CA GLN A 70 1.20 -10.96 -2.39
C GLN A 70 1.45 -9.77 -3.32
N LYS A 71 0.41 -9.11 -3.87
CA LYS A 71 0.56 -7.89 -4.67
C LYS A 71 -0.06 -6.71 -3.97
N LEU A 72 0.74 -5.66 -3.82
CA LEU A 72 0.29 -4.36 -3.33
C LEU A 72 0.68 -3.29 -4.33
N TYR A 73 -0.12 -2.25 -4.44
CA TYR A 73 0.14 -1.14 -5.32
C TYR A 73 0.15 0.16 -4.52
N TYR A 74 1.07 1.07 -4.81
CA TYR A 74 1.13 2.37 -4.14
C TYR A 74 1.18 3.53 -5.14
N SER A 75 0.64 4.68 -4.74
CA SER A 75 0.82 5.93 -5.45
C SER A 75 1.24 7.03 -4.48
N LEU A 76 2.12 7.91 -4.96
CA LEU A 76 2.54 9.10 -4.23
C LEU A 76 1.97 10.31 -4.96
N ARG A 77 1.34 11.23 -4.21
CA ARG A 77 0.77 12.43 -4.81
C ARG A 77 1.83 13.38 -5.35
N ASP A 78 3.02 13.34 -4.76
CA ASP A 78 4.20 14.09 -5.18
C ASP A 78 5.45 13.18 -5.26
N ARG A 79 6.37 13.49 -6.18
CA ARG A 79 7.60 12.71 -6.40
C ARG A 79 8.67 12.97 -5.34
N GLN A 80 8.54 14.03 -4.56
CA GLN A 80 9.45 14.37 -3.46
C GLN A 80 9.12 13.57 -2.18
N LEU A 81 7.99 12.87 -2.17
CA LEU A 81 7.60 11.99 -1.07
C LEU A 81 8.34 10.65 -1.17
N HIS A 82 8.62 10.08 0.00
CA HIS A 82 9.12 8.74 0.18
C HIS A 82 8.16 7.99 1.11
N LEU A 83 7.69 6.83 0.66
CA LEU A 83 6.86 5.95 1.47
C LEU A 83 7.68 4.78 1.98
N ASN A 84 7.76 4.63 3.29
CA ASN A 84 8.29 3.47 3.97
C ASN A 84 7.12 2.63 4.50
N LEU A 85 7.18 1.32 4.28
CA LEU A 85 6.17 0.36 4.73
C LEU A 85 6.85 -0.76 5.52
N TRP A 86 6.30 -1.09 6.69
CA TRP A 86 6.70 -2.23 7.50
C TRP A 86 5.49 -3.13 7.72
N ILE A 87 5.65 -4.42 7.44
CA ILE A 87 4.63 -5.42 7.77
C ILE A 87 4.68 -5.64 9.28
N VAL A 88 3.58 -5.33 9.97
CA VAL A 88 3.44 -5.52 11.42
C VAL A 88 2.49 -6.65 11.77
N GLY A 89 1.74 -7.16 10.79
CA GLY A 89 0.89 -8.33 10.92
C GLY A 89 0.24 -8.70 9.60
N TYR A 90 -0.20 -9.96 9.47
CA TYR A 90 -0.94 -10.44 8.32
C TYR A 90 -1.98 -11.48 8.74
N GLN A 91 -3.00 -11.67 7.90
CA GLN A 91 -3.99 -12.73 7.99
C GLN A 91 -3.89 -13.60 6.76
N ALA A 92 -3.81 -14.91 6.96
CA ALA A 92 -3.76 -15.88 5.89
C ALA A 92 -4.90 -16.89 6.03
N LEU A 93 -5.47 -17.30 4.90
CA LEU A 93 -6.48 -18.36 4.90
C LEU A 93 -5.79 -19.71 5.06
N ASN A 94 -6.08 -20.42 6.14
CA ASN A 94 -5.66 -21.81 6.28
C ASN A 94 -6.34 -22.63 5.19
N LYS A 95 -5.54 -23.38 4.41
CA LYS A 95 -6.07 -24.42 3.52
C LYS A 95 -6.60 -25.54 4.40
N TYR A 96 -7.86 -25.46 4.82
CA TYR A 96 -8.60 -26.66 5.17
C TYR A 96 -9.11 -27.24 3.86
N SER A 97 -8.48 -28.32 3.42
CA SER A 97 -9.04 -29.20 2.41
C SER A 97 -10.38 -29.71 2.94
N CYS A 98 -11.49 -29.39 2.27
CA CYS A 98 -12.74 -30.11 2.45
C CYS A 98 -12.67 -31.48 1.78
#